data_AF-A0A345H7Y8-F1
#
_entry.id   AF-A0A345H7Y8-F1
#
_cell.length_a   1.000
_cell.length_b   1.000
_cell.length_c   1.000
_cell.angle_alpha   90.00
_cell.angle_beta   90.00
_cell.angle_gamma   90.00
#
_symmetry.space_group_name_H-M   'P 1'
#
loop_
_entity.id
_entity.type
_entity.pdbx_description
1 polymer ?
#
loop_
_entity_poly.entity_id
_entity_poly.type
_entity_poly.pdbx_seq_one_letter_code
_entity_poly.pdbx_strand_id
1 'polypeptide(L)'
;MAVNILMVCLGNICRSPLAEGILQSKLPKEKFIVDSAGTGDWHAGQQPDKRSIATAKNRGLDITHQRARQIKVSDFEKFDYIYVMDTSNYNNVAKLAPNNITKAKISLMMDALYPEQGTEVPDPYFGGNDGFEKVYDMLDEACTIVANNLLKKH
;
A
#
# COMPACT_ATOMS: atom_id res chain seq x y z
N MET A 1 -2.54 -21.81 2.90
CA MET A 1 -1.91 -20.70 3.63
C MET A 1 -2.49 -19.41 3.09
N ALA A 2 -2.65 -18.38 3.93
CA ALA A 2 -3.15 -17.09 3.46
C ALA A 2 -2.07 -16.39 2.61
N VAL A 3 -2.50 -15.64 1.60
CA VAL A 3 -1.64 -14.80 0.76
C VAL A 3 -1.44 -13.46 1.46
N ASN A 4 -0.18 -13.08 1.67
CA ASN A 4 0.19 -11.89 2.42
C ASN A 4 0.60 -10.75 1.46
N ILE A 5 -0.03 -9.60 1.58
CA ILE A 5 0.23 -8.41 0.76
C ILE A 5 0.69 -7.24 1.66
N LEU A 6 1.75 -6.54 1.25
CA LEU A 6 2.26 -5.35 1.94
C LEU A 6 2.14 -4.11 1.05
N MET A 7 1.52 -3.06 1.56
CA MET A 7 1.45 -1.74 0.93
C MET A 7 2.54 -0.82 1.50
N VAL A 8 3.35 -0.18 0.66
CA VAL A 8 4.50 0.60 1.14
C VAL A 8 4.53 2.00 0.55
N CYS A 9 4.57 3.01 1.42
CA CYS A 9 4.83 4.39 1.01
C CYS A 9 6.04 5.01 1.75
N LEU A 10 6.19 6.33 1.73
CA LEU A 10 7.27 7.00 2.47
C LEU A 10 7.08 6.90 3.99
N GLY A 11 6.04 7.52 4.54
CA GLY A 11 5.84 7.68 5.99
C GLY A 11 4.77 6.79 6.63
N ASN A 12 4.09 5.95 5.86
CA ASN A 12 3.01 5.06 6.31
C ASN A 12 1.84 5.72 7.06
N ILE A 13 1.56 6.99 6.76
CA ILE A 13 0.42 7.72 7.34
C ILE A 13 -0.62 8.16 6.31
N CYS A 14 -0.23 8.35 5.04
CA CYS A 14 -1.14 8.86 4.01
C CYS A 14 -1.60 7.76 3.04
N ARG A 15 -0.71 7.35 2.13
CA ARG A 15 -1.01 6.53 0.95
C ARG A 15 -1.15 5.04 1.24
N SER A 16 -0.14 4.41 1.86
CA SER A 16 -0.19 2.97 2.13
C SER A 16 -1.29 2.55 3.12
N PRO A 17 -1.68 3.34 4.15
CA PRO A 17 -2.86 3.05 4.96
C PRO A 17 -4.17 3.00 4.16
N LEU A 18 -4.35 3.93 3.21
CA LEU A 18 -5.51 3.92 2.31
C LEU A 18 -5.49 2.67 1.44
N ALA A 19 -4.35 2.37 0.81
CA ALA A 19 -4.21 1.19 -0.03
C ALA A 19 -4.50 -0.11 0.74
N GLU A 20 -4.04 -0.21 1.99
CA GLU A 20 -4.35 -1.34 2.88
C GLU A 20 -5.85 -1.47 3.12
N GLY A 21 -6.50 -0.41 3.62
CA GLY A 21 -7.93 -0.45 3.94
C GLY A 21 -8.80 -0.75 2.72
N ILE A 22 -8.47 -0.15 1.58
CA ILE A 22 -9.16 -0.37 0.31
C ILE A 22 -8.98 -1.82 -0.14
N LEU A 23 -7.76 -2.35 -0.22
CA LEU A 23 -7.56 -3.72 -0.70
C LEU A 23 -8.17 -4.75 0.27
N GLN A 24 -8.06 -4.55 1.59
CA GLN A 24 -8.70 -5.41 2.59
C GLN A 24 -10.22 -5.49 2.40
N SER A 25 -10.87 -4.39 2.00
CA SER A 25 -12.32 -4.38 1.75
C SER A 25 -12.75 -5.17 0.51
N LYS A 26 -11.82 -5.42 -0.42
CA LYS A 26 -12.08 -6.09 -1.70
C LYS A 26 -11.67 -7.58 -1.69
N LEU A 27 -11.06 -8.07 -0.61
CA LEU A 27 -10.55 -9.44 -0.51
C LEU A 27 -11.15 -10.20 0.69
N PRO A 28 -11.38 -11.52 0.56
CA PRO A 28 -11.82 -12.36 1.67
C PRO A 28 -10.71 -12.52 2.72
N LYS A 29 -10.99 -12.09 3.96
CA LYS A 29 -10.02 -12.00 5.06
C LYS A 29 -9.47 -13.36 5.51
N GLU A 30 -10.16 -14.45 5.19
CA GLU A 30 -9.75 -15.82 5.49
C GLU A 30 -8.62 -16.31 4.57
N LYS A 31 -8.50 -15.70 3.38
CA LYS A 31 -7.51 -16.09 2.36
C LYS A 31 -6.41 -15.06 2.17
N PHE A 32 -6.69 -13.78 2.42
CA PHE A 32 -5.76 -12.69 2.15
C PHE A 32 -5.54 -11.84 3.40
N ILE A 33 -4.27 -11.59 3.70
CA ILE A 33 -3.85 -10.69 4.77
C ILE A 33 -3.15 -9.52 4.11
N VAL A 34 -3.63 -8.30 4.36
CA VAL A 34 -3.03 -7.07 3.86
C VAL A 34 -2.53 -6.26 5.05
N ASP A 35 -1.34 -5.70 4.93
CA ASP A 35 -0.71 -4.82 5.92
C ASP A 35 -0.08 -3.63 5.20
N SER A 36 0.37 -2.62 5.93
CA SER A 36 1.11 -1.49 5.38
C SER A 36 2.38 -1.14 6.16
N ALA A 37 3.32 -0.51 5.46
CA ALA A 37 4.57 -0.02 6.02
C ALA A 37 5.05 1.25 5.32
N GLY A 38 6.10 1.83 5.88
CA GLY A 38 6.81 3.02 5.39
C GLY A 38 8.27 2.71 5.14
N THR A 39 8.89 3.41 4.21
CA THR A 39 10.34 3.36 4.03
C THR A 39 11.07 4.16 5.11
N GLY A 40 10.45 5.21 5.63
CA GLY A 40 10.89 5.92 6.83
C GLY A 40 10.17 5.49 8.10
N ASP A 41 10.72 5.89 9.24
CA ASP A 41 10.25 5.53 10.59
C ASP A 41 9.73 6.73 11.41
N TRP A 42 9.70 7.94 10.85
CA TRP A 42 9.31 9.18 11.53
C TRP A 42 7.95 9.13 12.24
N HIS A 43 7.04 8.30 11.74
CA HIS A 43 5.68 8.16 12.26
C HIS A 43 5.43 6.82 12.95
N ALA A 44 6.47 6.04 13.26
CA ALA A 44 6.29 4.71 13.86
C ALA A 44 5.37 4.76 15.11
N GLY A 45 4.36 3.89 15.14
CA GLY A 45 3.35 3.80 16.20
C GLY A 45 2.22 4.83 16.10
N GLN A 46 2.27 5.79 15.17
CA GLN A 46 1.19 6.76 14.97
C GLN A 46 0.03 6.15 14.17
N GLN A 47 -1.16 6.73 14.33
CA GLN A 47 -2.30 6.46 13.45
C GLN A 47 -2.06 7.04 12.05
N PRO A 48 -2.82 6.59 11.03
CA PRO A 48 -2.85 7.27 9.75
C PRO A 48 -3.21 8.76 9.89
N ASP A 49 -2.84 9.56 8.88
CA ASP A 49 -3.18 10.98 8.82
C ASP A 49 -4.70 11.15 8.93
N LYS A 50 -5.14 12.14 9.72
CA LYS A 50 -6.56 12.41 9.95
C LYS A 50 -7.34 12.62 8.65
N ARG A 51 -6.69 13.16 7.62
CA ARG A 51 -7.27 13.35 6.28
C ARG A 51 -7.47 12.03 5.56
N SER A 52 -6.49 11.12 5.59
CA SER A 52 -6.67 9.75 5.09
C SER A 52 -7.79 9.02 5.84
N ILE A 53 -7.86 9.15 7.17
CA ILE A 53 -8.94 8.56 7.97
C ILE A 53 -10.30 9.12 7.53
N ALA A 54 -10.41 10.44 7.37
CA ALA A 54 -11.65 11.09 6.95
C ALA A 54 -12.07 10.64 5.53
N THR A 55 -11.15 10.64 4.57
CA THR A 55 -11.39 10.18 3.20
C THR A 55 -11.83 8.72 3.16
N ALA A 56 -11.13 7.82 3.88
CA ALA A 56 -11.52 6.41 3.98
C ALA A 56 -12.93 6.25 4.60
N LYS A 57 -13.20 6.98 5.69
CA LYS A 57 -14.49 6.94 6.39
C LYS A 57 -15.64 7.41 5.51
N ASN A 58 -15.43 8.44 4.70
CA ASN A 58 -16.43 8.93 3.73
C ASN A 58 -16.80 7.88 2.67
N ARG A 59 -15.93 6.87 2.47
CA ARG A 59 -16.13 5.74 1.56
C ARG A 59 -16.49 4.43 2.28
N GLY A 60 -16.82 4.51 3.58
CA GLY A 60 -17.27 3.37 4.37
C GLY A 60 -16.16 2.50 4.96
N LEU A 61 -14.91 2.98 4.96
CA LEU A 61 -13.74 2.25 5.48
C LEU A 61 -13.23 2.88 6.78
N ASP A 62 -12.80 2.05 7.73
CA ASP A 62 -12.17 2.50 8.97
C ASP A 62 -10.72 2.01 9.06
N ILE A 63 -9.78 2.94 8.92
CA ILE A 63 -8.33 2.68 9.03
C ILE A 63 -7.72 3.17 10.36
N THR A 64 -8.54 3.60 11.33
CA THR A 64 -8.05 4.17 12.61
C THR A 64 -7.27 3.18 13.48
N HIS A 65 -7.47 1.88 13.25
CA HIS A 65 -6.78 0.81 13.96
C HIS A 65 -5.37 0.53 13.43
N GLN A 66 -5.04 0.99 12.22
CA GLN A 66 -3.72 0.79 11.62
C GLN A 66 -2.66 1.61 12.35
N ARG A 67 -1.41 1.14 12.32
CA ARG A 67 -0.28 1.82 12.97
C ARG A 67 0.89 1.89 12.03
N ALA A 68 1.40 3.11 11.85
CA ALA A 68 2.55 3.33 11.01
C ALA A 68 3.76 2.54 11.54
N ARG A 69 4.49 1.89 10.63
CA ARG A 69 5.72 1.16 10.94
C ARG A 69 6.70 1.24 9.78
N GLN A 70 7.98 1.06 10.06
CA GLN A 70 8.97 0.91 9.01
C GLN A 70 8.94 -0.53 8.44
N ILE A 71 9.18 -0.64 7.14
CA ILE A 71 9.45 -1.93 6.48
C ILE A 71 10.75 -2.53 7.02
N LYS A 72 10.78 -3.85 7.18
CA LYS A 72 11.93 -4.60 7.69
C LYS A 72 12.34 -5.69 6.71
N VAL A 73 13.58 -6.18 6.83
CA VAL A 73 14.06 -7.31 6.02
C VAL A 73 13.18 -8.56 6.17
N SER A 74 12.65 -8.81 7.38
CA SER A 74 11.74 -9.93 7.65
C SER A 74 10.41 -9.83 6.87
N ASP A 75 10.01 -8.65 6.40
CA ASP A 75 8.80 -8.50 5.59
C ASP A 75 8.94 -9.22 4.24
N PHE A 76 10.15 -9.33 3.68
CA PHE A 76 10.37 -10.04 2.42
C PHE A 76 10.16 -11.56 2.53
N GLU A 77 10.29 -12.11 3.74
CA GLU A 77 9.99 -13.51 4.02
C GLU A 77 8.49 -13.72 4.26
N LYS A 78 7.86 -12.77 4.98
CA LYS A 78 6.45 -12.85 5.37
C LYS A 78 5.47 -12.56 4.23
N PHE A 79 5.78 -11.60 3.36
CA PHE A 79 4.87 -11.12 2.34
C PHE A 79 5.15 -11.75 0.98
N ASP A 80 4.07 -12.11 0.27
CA ASP A 80 4.11 -12.68 -1.07
C ASP A 80 4.16 -11.58 -2.14
N TYR A 81 3.51 -10.44 -1.85
CA TYR A 81 3.41 -9.28 -2.72
C TYR A 81 3.73 -8.00 -1.95
N ILE A 82 4.52 -7.11 -2.54
CA ILE A 82 4.86 -5.80 -1.98
C ILE A 82 4.53 -4.74 -3.02
N TYR A 83 3.49 -3.94 -2.77
CA TYR A 83 3.09 -2.84 -3.64
C TYR A 83 3.59 -1.51 -3.11
N VAL A 84 4.38 -0.79 -3.92
CA VAL A 84 4.97 0.50 -3.56
C VAL A 84 4.26 1.65 -4.30
N MET A 85 4.16 2.81 -3.65
CA MET A 85 3.34 3.93 -4.17
C MET A 85 4.04 4.77 -5.25
N ASP A 86 5.36 4.84 -5.23
CA ASP A 86 6.16 5.64 -6.16
C ASP A 86 7.55 5.00 -6.40
N THR A 87 8.30 5.52 -7.38
CA THR A 87 9.61 4.99 -7.77
C THR A 87 10.65 5.17 -6.67
N SER A 88 10.54 6.21 -5.85
CA SER A 88 11.43 6.41 -4.70
C SER A 88 11.22 5.30 -3.66
N ASN A 89 9.96 4.96 -3.38
CA ASN A 89 9.60 3.85 -2.51
C ASN A 89 10.09 2.52 -3.09
N TYR A 90 9.91 2.29 -4.39
CA TYR A 90 10.46 1.12 -5.08
C TYR A 90 11.97 1.01 -4.84
N ASN A 91 12.72 2.07 -5.11
CA ASN A 91 14.17 2.06 -4.99
C ASN A 91 14.63 1.81 -3.54
N ASN A 92 13.95 2.40 -2.56
CA ASN A 92 14.29 2.21 -1.15
C ASN A 92 14.00 0.78 -0.68
N VAL A 93 12.84 0.22 -1.05
CA VAL A 93 12.46 -1.16 -0.72
C VAL A 93 13.37 -2.15 -1.46
N ALA A 94 13.67 -1.91 -2.73
CA ALA A 94 14.54 -2.75 -3.54
C ALA A 94 15.98 -2.82 -3.03
N LYS A 95 16.48 -1.74 -2.40
CA LYS A 95 17.79 -1.73 -1.71
C LYS A 95 17.80 -2.56 -0.44
N LEU A 96 16.65 -2.72 0.22
CA LEU A 96 16.50 -3.52 1.43
C LEU A 96 16.31 -5.02 1.14
N ALA A 97 15.87 -5.37 -0.06
CA ALA A 97 15.62 -6.75 -0.47
C ALA A 97 16.92 -7.60 -0.42
N PRO A 98 16.96 -8.72 0.32
CA PRO A 98 18.17 -9.54 0.48
C PRO A 98 18.70 -10.18 -0.80
N ASN A 99 17.83 -10.44 -1.77
CA ASN A 99 18.19 -11.12 -3.02
C ASN A 99 17.18 -10.83 -4.14
N ASN A 100 17.53 -11.22 -5.37
CA ASN A 100 16.69 -11.00 -6.55
C ASN A 100 15.31 -11.67 -6.48
N ILE A 101 15.17 -12.79 -5.76
CA ILE A 101 13.89 -13.49 -5.60
C ILE A 101 12.94 -12.63 -4.77
N THR A 102 13.41 -12.12 -3.64
CA THR A 102 12.62 -11.21 -2.78
C THR A 102 12.35 -9.88 -3.45
N LYS A 103 13.30 -9.35 -4.23
CA LYS A 103 13.14 -8.12 -5.01
C LYS A 103 12.05 -8.25 -6.09
N ALA A 104 11.89 -9.44 -6.69
CA ALA A 104 10.85 -9.72 -7.67
C ALA A 104 9.42 -9.67 -7.11
N LYS A 105 9.25 -9.64 -5.78
CA LYS A 105 7.94 -9.46 -5.13
C LYS A 105 7.46 -8.01 -5.12
N ILE A 106 8.33 -7.05 -5.47
CA ILE A 106 8.06 -5.61 -5.40
C ILE A 106 7.49 -5.14 -6.74
N SER A 107 6.37 -4.42 -6.72
CA SER A 107 5.76 -3.81 -7.91
C SER A 107 5.18 -2.44 -7.60
N LEU A 108 5.13 -1.51 -8.56
CA LEU A 108 4.42 -0.25 -8.36
C LEU A 108 2.93 -0.52 -8.31
N MET A 109 2.21 0.15 -7.42
CA MET A 109 0.76 -0.03 -7.26
C MET A 109 0.01 0.27 -8.57
N MET A 110 0.43 1.33 -9.27
CA MET A 110 -0.23 1.77 -10.50
C MET A 110 0.13 0.93 -11.73
N ASP A 111 1.12 0.03 -11.67
CA ASP A 111 1.39 -0.93 -12.75
C ASP A 111 0.19 -1.85 -13.00
N ALA A 112 -0.72 -1.99 -12.02
CA ALA A 112 -1.97 -2.71 -12.19
C ALA A 112 -2.91 -2.05 -13.22
N LEU A 113 -2.89 -0.72 -13.35
CA LEU A 113 -3.71 0.04 -14.30
C LEU A 113 -2.92 0.45 -15.55
N TYR A 114 -1.66 0.84 -15.35
CA TYR A 114 -0.79 1.39 -16.37
C TYR A 114 0.53 0.62 -16.40
N PRO A 115 0.52 -0.65 -16.89
CA PRO A 115 1.70 -1.48 -16.90
C PRO A 115 2.88 -0.79 -17.59
N GLU A 116 4.04 -0.79 -16.94
CA GLU A 116 5.31 -0.27 -17.47
C GLU A 116 5.33 1.24 -17.78
N GLN A 117 4.30 2.00 -17.38
CA GLN A 117 4.26 3.44 -17.59
C GLN A 117 4.94 4.23 -16.46
N GLY A 118 5.26 3.59 -15.33
CA GLY A 118 5.89 4.25 -14.19
C GLY A 118 4.99 5.27 -13.50
N THR A 119 3.67 5.13 -13.63
CA THR A 119 2.70 6.02 -12.98
C THR A 119 2.85 5.92 -11.46
N GLU A 120 2.89 7.06 -10.79
CA GLU A 120 3.06 7.13 -9.34
C GLU A 120 1.77 7.56 -8.64
N VAL A 121 1.59 7.11 -7.40
CA VAL A 121 0.56 7.66 -6.51
C VAL A 121 1.14 8.90 -5.83
N PRO A 122 0.67 10.12 -6.20
CA PRO A 122 1.24 11.36 -5.72
C PRO A 122 1.12 11.49 -4.20
N ASP A 123 2.10 12.10 -3.54
CA ASP A 123 2.02 12.33 -2.11
C ASP A 123 1.03 13.47 -1.78
N PRO A 124 -0.11 13.18 -1.11
CA PRO A 124 -1.12 14.21 -0.86
C PRO A 124 -0.78 15.09 0.35
N TYR A 125 0.31 14.81 1.09
CA TYR A 125 0.57 15.41 2.40
C TYR A 125 0.57 16.95 2.38
N PHE A 126 1.08 17.55 1.31
CA PHE A 126 1.13 19.00 1.10
C PHE A 126 -0.03 19.56 0.23
N GLY A 127 -0.89 18.70 -0.31
CA GLY A 127 -1.90 19.04 -1.33
C GLY A 127 -3.31 19.38 -0.82
N GLY A 128 -3.50 19.55 0.50
CA GLY A 128 -4.83 19.77 1.09
C GLY A 128 -5.75 18.55 0.95
N ASN A 129 -7.04 18.70 1.23
CA ASN A 129 -8.00 17.56 1.23
C ASN A 129 -8.26 16.97 -0.15
N ASP A 130 -8.30 17.80 -1.21
CA ASP A 130 -8.55 17.34 -2.58
C ASP A 130 -7.48 16.35 -3.08
N GLY A 131 -6.26 16.46 -2.56
CA GLY A 131 -5.19 15.50 -2.83
C GLY A 131 -5.50 14.11 -2.29
N PHE A 132 -6.12 14.01 -1.11
CA PHE A 132 -6.46 12.73 -0.49
C PHE A 132 -7.59 12.01 -1.23
N GLU A 133 -8.62 12.73 -1.68
CA GLU A 133 -9.71 12.14 -2.47
C GLU A 133 -9.19 11.59 -3.81
N LYS A 134 -8.36 12.36 -4.53
CA LYS A 134 -7.74 11.89 -5.78
C LYS A 134 -6.87 10.65 -5.58
N VAL A 135 -6.07 10.66 -4.52
CA VAL A 135 -5.24 9.49 -4.16
C VAL A 135 -6.11 8.29 -3.81
N TYR A 136 -7.22 8.48 -3.09
CA TYR A 136 -8.16 7.42 -2.81
C TYR A 136 -8.72 6.82 -4.11
N ASP A 137 -9.21 7.65 -5.02
CA ASP A 137 -9.81 7.19 -6.28
C ASP A 137 -8.80 6.38 -7.12
N MET A 138 -7.56 6.89 -7.26
CA MET A 138 -6.48 6.16 -7.94
C MET A 138 -6.20 4.80 -7.28
N LEU A 139 -6.13 4.77 -5.94
CA LEU A 139 -5.89 3.54 -5.20
C LEU A 139 -7.07 2.57 -5.29
N ASP A 140 -8.31 3.06 -5.32
CA ASP A 140 -9.51 2.23 -5.43
C ASP A 140 -9.59 1.51 -6.77
N GLU A 141 -9.29 2.22 -7.86
CA GLU A 141 -9.18 1.63 -9.20
C GLU A 141 -8.06 0.58 -9.25
N ALA A 142 -6.86 0.92 -8.77
CA ALA A 142 -5.72 0.02 -8.80
C ALA A 142 -5.96 -1.23 -7.91
N CYS A 143 -6.51 -1.05 -6.70
CA CYS A 143 -6.85 -2.15 -5.81
C CYS A 143 -7.94 -3.05 -6.38
N THR A 144 -8.86 -2.52 -7.18
CA THR A 144 -9.88 -3.34 -7.87
C THR A 144 -9.24 -4.30 -8.87
N ILE A 145 -8.27 -3.82 -9.67
CA ILE A 145 -7.54 -4.69 -10.60
C ILE A 145 -6.67 -5.71 -9.84
N VAL A 146 -5.93 -5.25 -8.82
CA VAL A 146 -5.10 -6.13 -7.98
C VAL A 146 -5.93 -7.22 -7.32
N ALA A 147 -7.07 -6.87 -6.71
CA ALA A 147 -7.95 -7.84 -6.07
C ALA A 147 -8.47 -8.89 -7.05
N ASN A 148 -8.95 -8.47 -8.23
CA ASN A 148 -9.41 -9.38 -9.27
C ASN A 148 -8.31 -10.35 -9.74
N ASN A 149 -7.07 -9.86 -9.89
CA ASN A 149 -5.94 -10.69 -10.29
C ASN A 149 -5.55 -11.69 -9.20
N LEU A 150 -5.56 -11.27 -7.93
CA LEU A 150 -5.28 -12.13 -6.78
C LEU A 150 -6.34 -13.23 -6.64
N LEU A 151 -7.63 -12.90 -6.77
CA LEU A 151 -8.74 -13.85 -6.70
C LEU A 151 -8.75 -14.87 -7.85
N LYS A 152 -8.24 -14.50 -9.03
CA LYS A 152 -8.08 -15.44 -10.15
C LYS A 152 -6.90 -16.39 -9.94
N LYS A 153 -5.87 -15.94 -9.22
CA LYS A 153 -4.61 -16.68 -9.04
C LYS A 153 -4.63 -17.62 -7.84
N HIS A 154 -5.44 -17.34 -6.80
CA HIS A 154 -5.48 -18.03 -5.50
C HIS A 154 -6.90 -18.32 -5.02
#